data_AF-A0A6J0ZZS9-F1
#
_entry.id   AF-A0A6J0ZZS9-F1
#
_cell.length_a   1.000
_cell.length_b   1.000
_cell.length_c   1.000
_cell.angle_alpha   90.00
_cell.angle_beta   90.00
_cell.angle_gamma   90.00
#
_symmetry.space_group_name_H-M   'P 1'
#
loop_
_entity.id
_entity.type
_entity.pdbx_description
1 polymer ?
#
loop_
_entity_poly.entity_id
_entity_poly.type
_entity_poly.pdbx_seq_one_letter_code
_entity_poly.pdbx_strand_id
1 'polypeptide(L)'
;MLDFELKGTVTGRLFVGTAEKIPPSELVDTTGAGDAFIGAVVYALCACMPPEKMLPFAAQVAAFGCRALGARTGLPHRTDPRLATFL
;
A
#
# COMPACT_ATOMS: atom_id res chain seq x y z
N MET A 1 -7.54 -34.44 -4.63
CA MET A 1 -6.66 -33.55 -3.87
C MET A 1 -5.30 -33.68 -4.52
N LEU A 2 -4.83 -32.67 -5.24
CA LEU A 2 -3.51 -32.71 -5.88
C LEU A 2 -2.49 -32.24 -4.85
N ASP A 3 -1.67 -33.17 -4.36
CA ASP A 3 -0.53 -32.86 -3.51
C ASP A 3 0.57 -32.23 -4.37
N PHE A 4 0.76 -30.91 -4.23
CA PHE A 4 1.93 -30.23 -4.79
C PHE A 4 3.07 -30.29 -3.78
N GLU A 5 3.99 -31.24 -4.01
CA GLU A 5 5.23 -31.33 -3.24
C GLU A 5 6.25 -30.33 -3.82
N LEU A 6 6.46 -29.20 -3.14
CA LEU A 6 7.50 -28.22 -3.50
C LEU A 6 8.88 -28.79 -3.17
N LYS A 7 9.44 -29.60 -4.09
CA LYS A 7 10.84 -30.03 -4.04
C LYS A 7 11.74 -28.93 -4.60
N GLY A 8 12.45 -28.19 -3.74
CA GLY A 8 13.43 -27.19 -4.16
C GLY A 8 13.86 -26.21 -3.05
N THR A 9 14.92 -25.44 -3.31
CA THR A 9 15.35 -24.33 -2.46
C THR A 9 14.60 -23.06 -2.86
N VAL A 10 13.80 -22.49 -1.95
CA VAL A 10 13.14 -21.19 -2.17
C VAL A 10 14.08 -20.09 -1.70
N THR A 11 14.39 -19.15 -2.58
CA THR A 11 15.06 -17.89 -2.23
C THR A 11 14.06 -16.76 -2.32
N GLY A 12 14.02 -15.91 -1.29
CA GLY A 12 13.13 -14.77 -1.20
C GLY A 12 13.89 -13.51 -0.83
N ARG A 13 13.26 -12.36 -1.10
CA ARG A 13 13.72 -11.06 -0.60
C ARG A 13 12.66 -10.50 0.34
N LEU A 14 13.10 -10.05 1.51
CA LEU A 14 12.26 -9.33 2.45
C LEU A 14 12.38 -7.83 2.17
N PHE A 15 11.26 -7.20 1.83
CA PHE A 15 11.16 -5.75 1.75
C PHE A 15 10.45 -5.24 3.00
N VAL A 16 11.07 -4.27 3.68
CA VAL A 16 10.52 -3.63 4.87
C VAL A 16 10.40 -2.13 4.57
N GLY A 17 9.24 -1.56 4.86
CA GLY A 17 8.97 -0.14 4.69
C GLY A 17 7.99 0.35 5.76
N THR A 18 8.00 1.65 6.02
CA THR A 18 7.03 2.32 6.88
C THR A 18 6.07 3.16 6.04
N ALA A 19 4.85 3.36 6.54
CA ALA A 19 3.98 4.41 6.05
C ALA A 19 4.56 5.79 6.37
N GLU A 20 4.02 6.81 5.70
CA GLU A 20 4.26 8.20 6.05
C GLU A 20 3.92 8.45 7.52
N LYS A 21 4.74 9.27 8.18
CA LYS A 21 4.42 9.76 9.52
C LYS A 21 3.35 10.85 9.40
N ILE A 22 2.12 10.50 9.76
CA ILE A 22 1.01 11.46 9.86
C ILE A 22 1.14 12.21 11.19
N PRO A 23 1.19 13.56 11.20
CA PRO A 23 1.11 14.34 12.43
C PRO A 23 -0.17 14.01 13.22
N PRO A 24 -0.15 13.93 14.57
CA PRO A 24 -1.35 13.62 15.34
C PRO A 24 -2.55 14.55 15.07
N SER A 25 -2.30 15.81 14.69
CA SER A 25 -3.33 16.78 14.31
C SER A 25 -4.00 16.50 12.96
N GLU A 26 -3.39 15.66 12.12
CA GLU A 26 -3.92 15.27 10.80
C GLU A 26 -4.51 13.86 10.80
N LEU A 27 -4.32 13.07 11.86
CA LEU A 27 -4.86 11.73 11.98
C LEU A 27 -6.33 11.81 12.41
N VAL A 28 -7.25 11.53 11.49
CA VAL A 28 -8.70 11.71 11.71
C VAL A 28 -9.40 10.38 11.99
N ASP A 29 -9.21 9.38 11.13
CA ASP A 29 -9.94 8.11 11.18
C ASP A 29 -9.14 7.03 10.45
N THR A 30 -8.88 5.89 11.08
CA THR A 30 -8.12 4.78 10.47
C THR A 30 -8.99 3.73 9.79
N THR A 31 -10.31 3.93 9.77
CA THR A 31 -11.25 3.02 9.12
C THR A 31 -10.86 2.81 7.65
N GLY A 32 -10.77 1.55 7.21
CA GLY A 32 -10.44 1.21 5.81
C GLY A 32 -8.97 1.38 5.40
N ALA A 33 -8.05 1.77 6.30
CA ALA A 33 -6.64 1.92 5.96
C ALA A 33 -5.99 0.61 5.46
N GLY A 34 -6.39 -0.54 6.03
CA GLY A 34 -5.96 -1.86 5.58
C GLY A 34 -6.46 -2.22 4.18
N ASP A 35 -7.73 -1.93 3.89
CA ASP A 35 -8.32 -2.15 2.56
C ASP A 35 -7.65 -1.25 1.51
N ALA A 36 -7.37 0.01 1.87
CA ALA A 36 -6.64 0.95 1.05
C ALA A 36 -5.23 0.44 0.73
N PHE A 37 -4.52 -0.09 1.72
CA PHE A 37 -3.20 -0.69 1.54
C PHE A 37 -3.25 -1.87 0.57
N ILE A 38 -4.15 -2.84 0.81
CA ILE A 38 -4.28 -4.04 -0.03
C ILE A 38 -4.68 -3.65 -1.46
N GLY A 39 -5.66 -2.76 -1.61
CA GLY A 39 -6.10 -2.26 -2.91
C GLY A 39 -4.96 -1.57 -3.68
N ALA A 40 -4.12 -0.80 -2.99
CA ALA A 40 -2.95 -0.16 -3.58
C ALA A 40 -1.85 -1.16 -3.97
N VAL A 41 -1.65 -2.25 -3.21
CA VAL A 41 -0.77 -3.36 -3.61
C VAL A 41 -1.27 -4.01 -4.88
N VAL A 42 -2.58 -4.32 -4.98
CA VAL A 42 -3.17 -4.90 -6.19
C VAL A 42 -2.99 -3.95 -7.39
N TYR A 43 -3.26 -2.66 -7.20
CA TYR A 43 -3.01 -1.65 -8.24
C TYR A 43 -1.54 -1.64 -8.69
N ALA A 44 -0.59 -1.62 -7.76
CA ALA A 44 0.83 -1.59 -8.05
C ALA A 44 1.30 -2.84 -8.82
N LEU A 45 0.76 -4.03 -8.49
CA LEU A 45 0.98 -5.26 -9.25
C LEU A 45 0.45 -5.13 -10.68
N CYS A 46 -0.79 -4.66 -10.86
CA CYS A 46 -1.37 -4.44 -12.19
C CYS A 46 -0.64 -3.36 -13.00
N ALA A 47 -0.04 -2.38 -12.33
CA ALA A 47 0.76 -1.32 -12.93
C ALA A 47 2.23 -1.73 -13.16
N CYS A 48 2.60 -2.99 -12.89
CA CYS A 48 3.97 -3.50 -13.02
C CYS A 48 5.01 -2.66 -12.25
N MET A 49 4.64 -2.12 -11.07
CA MET A 49 5.60 -1.41 -10.23
C MET A 49 6.71 -2.34 -9.76
N PRO A 50 7.97 -1.85 -9.66
CA PRO A 50 9.03 -2.58 -8.99
C PRO A 50 8.62 -2.97 -7.56
N PRO A 51 8.91 -4.21 -7.09
CA PRO A 51 8.58 -4.65 -5.74
C PRO A 51 9.07 -3.69 -4.64
N GLU A 52 10.21 -3.04 -4.87
CA GLU A 52 10.83 -2.05 -3.98
C GLU A 52 9.94 -0.80 -3.77
N LYS A 53 9.11 -0.45 -4.76
CA LYS A 53 8.22 0.73 -4.72
C LYS A 53 6.81 0.39 -4.27
N MET A 54 6.40 -0.87 -4.41
CA MET A 54 5.02 -1.30 -4.18
C MET A 54 4.56 -1.10 -2.74
N LEU A 55 5.32 -1.61 -1.75
CA LEU A 55 4.91 -1.48 -0.34
C LEU A 55 4.92 -0.02 0.14
N PRO A 56 5.95 0.81 -0.18
CA PRO A 56 5.91 2.23 0.11
C PRO A 56 4.73 2.97 -0.53
N PHE A 57 4.40 2.68 -1.80
CA PHE A 57 3.24 3.26 -2.48
C PHE A 57 1.94 2.91 -1.75
N ALA A 58 1.75 1.63 -1.41
CA ALA A 58 0.55 1.18 -0.71
C ALA A 58 0.42 1.77 0.69
N ALA A 59 1.53 1.88 1.41
CA ALA A 59 1.58 2.51 2.72
C ALA A 59 1.23 4.00 2.64
N GLN A 60 1.67 4.70 1.59
CA GLN A 60 1.33 6.09 1.32
C GLN A 60 -0.17 6.26 1.02
N VAL A 61 -0.76 5.39 0.21
CA VAL A 61 -2.21 5.41 -0.09
C VAL A 61 -3.05 5.19 1.17
N ALA A 62 -2.65 4.25 2.03
CA ALA A 62 -3.31 4.02 3.32
C ALA A 62 -3.20 5.25 4.24
N ALA A 63 -2.03 5.88 4.29
CA ALA A 63 -1.81 7.09 5.09
C ALA A 63 -2.67 8.29 4.62
N PHE A 64 -3.02 8.37 3.33
CA PHE A 64 -3.97 9.37 2.85
C PHE A 64 -5.39 9.14 3.38
N GLY A 65 -5.84 7.89 3.34
CA GLY A 65 -7.15 7.49 3.88
C GLY A 65 -7.32 7.96 5.33
N CYS A 66 -6.26 7.85 6.13
CA CYS A 66 -6.24 8.21 7.55
C CYS A 66 -6.50 9.70 7.87
N ARG A 67 -6.45 10.59 6.86
CA ARG A 67 -6.60 12.06 7.03
C ARG A 67 -8.02 12.58 6.81
N ALA A 68 -8.98 11.69 6.55
CA ALA A 68 -10.38 12.07 6.38
C ALA A 68 -11.30 11.04 7.05
N LEU A 69 -12.52 11.48 7.38
CA LEU A 69 -13.52 10.61 8.00
C LEU A 69 -14.06 9.57 7.00
N GLY A 70 -14.10 8.31 7.44
CA GLY A 70 -14.64 7.17 6.71
C GLY A 70 -13.66 6.51 5.74
N ALA A 71 -13.99 5.28 5.34
CA ALA A 71 -13.06 4.36 4.66
C ALA A 71 -12.52 4.81 3.29
N ARG A 72 -13.23 5.70 2.59
CA ARG A 72 -12.94 6.02 1.17
C ARG A 72 -12.70 7.50 0.91
N THR A 73 -13.17 8.38 1.78
CA THR A 73 -13.17 9.82 1.57
C THR A 73 -11.76 10.38 1.44
N GLY A 74 -10.80 9.84 2.20
CA GLY A 74 -9.41 10.28 2.19
C GLY A 74 -8.54 9.62 1.11
N LEU A 75 -9.09 8.74 0.28
CA LEU A 75 -8.28 8.05 -0.73
C LEU A 75 -7.76 9.03 -1.78
N PRO A 76 -6.47 8.94 -2.15
CA PRO A 76 -5.89 9.83 -3.13
C PRO A 76 -6.36 9.47 -4.53
N HIS A 77 -6.50 10.48 -5.39
CA HIS A 77 -6.56 10.27 -6.83
C HIS A 77 -5.17 9.94 -7.37
N ARG A 78 -5.10 9.20 -8.49
CA ARG A 78 -3.83 8.86 -9.15
C ARG A 78 -2.96 10.10 -9.47
N THR A 79 -3.58 11.25 -9.69
CA THR A 79 -2.90 12.51 -10.00
C THR A 79 -2.45 13.29 -8.77
N ASP A 80 -2.60 12.75 -7.56
CA ASP A 80 -2.14 13.40 -6.34
C ASP A 80 -0.61 13.60 -6.40
N PRO A 81 -0.10 14.84 -6.23
CA PRO A 81 1.33 15.12 -6.35
C PRO A 81 2.18 14.34 -5.35
N ARG A 82 1.62 13.91 -4.22
CA ARG A 82 2.32 13.13 -3.20
C ARG A 82 2.49 11.65 -3.60
N LEU A 83 1.81 11.21 -4.67
CA LEU A 83 2.05 9.90 -5.29
C LEU A 83 3.05 9.97 -6.46
N ALA A 84 3.41 11.16 -6.93
CA ALA A 84 4.24 11.36 -8.12
C ALA A 84 5.63 10.72 -8.02
N THR A 85 6.15 10.48 -6.82
CA THR A 85 7.44 9.81 -6.61
C THR A 85 7.39 8.30 -6.86
N PHE A 86 6.19 7.71 -6.89
CA PHE A 86 5.98 6.27 -7.11
C PHE A 86 5.56 5.94 -8.54
N LEU A 87 4.84 6.87 -9.20
CA LEU A 87 4.29 6.75 -10.56
C LEU A 87 5.28 7.19 -11.62
#